data_AF-A0A965PUA9-F1
#
_entry.id   AF-A0A965PUA9-F1
#
_cell.length_a   1.000
_cell.length_b   1.000
_cell.length_c   1.000
_cell.angle_alpha   90.00
_cell.angle_beta   90.00
_cell.angle_gamma   90.00
#
_symmetry.space_group_name_H-M   'P 1'
#
loop_
_entity.id
_entity.type
_entity.pdbx_description
1 polymer ?
#
loop_
_entity_poly.entity_id
_entity_poly.type
_entity_poly.pdbx_seq_one_letter_code
_entity_poly.pdbx_strand_id
1 'polypeptide(L)'
;MDREAATAAISRAIALFCQAFGLEQPAPGALARFAGLGVGEIITAAQLAASGELETGAKFYGKFALQGFGDILAAYQQERNAARSAIEKELEAAEREAEKQRRDVERQMQYEQDFPAMLAGYKGSMPEIPVHWFDTAVRLGLLEYTDDEKREAWQRADTLAQAELESRLELERKQKNFFTARDIAKQLEANDYEGLRIAYAKKILLYNATR
;
A
#
# COMPACT_ATOMS: atom_id res chain seq x y z
N MET A 1 -25.05 -6.33 30.21
CA MET A 1 -25.90 -7.54 30.18
C MET A 1 -25.10 -8.64 30.83
N ASP A 2 -25.62 -9.22 31.91
CA ASP A 2 -24.84 -10.10 32.78
C ASP A 2 -24.45 -11.40 32.06
N ARG A 3 -23.17 -11.76 32.09
CA ARG A 3 -22.62 -12.90 31.33
C ARG A 3 -23.30 -14.21 31.72
N GLU A 4 -23.72 -14.31 32.98
CA GLU A 4 -24.51 -15.44 33.50
C GLU A 4 -25.91 -15.51 32.87
N ALA A 5 -26.59 -14.37 32.71
CA ALA A 5 -27.92 -14.31 32.10
C ALA A 5 -27.90 -14.69 30.61
N ALA A 6 -26.88 -14.24 29.88
CA ALA A 6 -26.69 -14.63 28.47
C ALA A 6 -26.39 -16.13 28.33
N THR A 7 -25.54 -16.66 29.21
CA THR A 7 -25.19 -18.09 29.24
C THR A 7 -26.41 -18.97 29.58
N ALA A 8 -27.27 -18.51 30.50
CA ALA A 8 -28.52 -19.19 30.83
C ALA A 8 -29.53 -19.15 29.67
N ALA A 9 -29.65 -18.03 28.96
CA ALA A 9 -30.56 -17.89 27.83
C ALA A 9 -30.16 -18.79 26.65
N ILE A 10 -28.87 -18.86 26.33
CA ILE A 10 -28.33 -19.74 25.29
C ILE A 10 -28.51 -21.21 25.68
N SER A 11 -28.23 -21.55 26.95
CA SER A 11 -28.45 -22.91 27.44
C SER A 11 -29.92 -23.34 27.32
N ARG A 12 -30.87 -22.43 27.56
CA ARG A 12 -32.31 -22.67 27.36
C ARG A 12 -32.69 -22.81 25.88
N ALA A 13 -32.18 -21.94 25.01
CA ALA A 13 -32.45 -22.01 23.58
C ALA A 13 -31.94 -23.33 22.97
N ILE A 14 -30.77 -23.78 23.40
CA ILE A 14 -30.18 -25.04 22.96
C ILE A 14 -30.93 -26.23 23.56
N ALA A 15 -31.33 -26.18 24.83
CA ALA A 15 -32.16 -27.21 25.42
C ALA A 15 -33.51 -27.35 24.69
N LEU A 16 -34.13 -26.23 24.29
CA LEU A 16 -35.35 -26.22 23.49
C LEU A 16 -35.13 -26.79 22.09
N PHE A 17 -34.02 -26.44 21.43
CA PHE A 17 -33.64 -27.03 20.15
C PHE A 17 -33.43 -28.55 20.28
N CYS A 18 -32.62 -28.99 21.25
CA CYS A 18 -32.40 -30.41 21.52
C CYS A 18 -33.71 -31.15 21.79
N GLN A 19 -34.61 -30.57 22.59
CA GLN A 19 -35.91 -31.15 22.87
C GLN A 19 -36.80 -31.23 21.61
N ALA A 20 -36.82 -30.18 20.78
CA ALA A 20 -37.61 -30.14 19.55
C ALA A 20 -37.16 -31.17 18.50
N PHE A 21 -35.88 -31.52 18.50
CA PHE A 21 -35.28 -32.46 17.55
C PHE A 21 -34.95 -33.84 18.15
N GLY A 22 -35.40 -34.14 19.37
CA GLY A 22 -35.22 -35.45 20.02
C GLY A 22 -33.76 -35.78 20.39
N LEU A 23 -32.97 -34.75 20.68
CA LEU A 23 -31.54 -34.83 20.97
C LEU A 23 -31.29 -34.89 22.48
N GLU A 24 -30.21 -35.55 22.86
CA GLU A 24 -29.73 -35.50 24.25
C GLU A 24 -29.38 -34.06 24.63
N GLN A 25 -29.86 -33.63 25.80
CA GLN A 25 -29.55 -32.29 26.28
C GLN A 25 -28.06 -32.19 26.67
N PRO A 26 -27.37 -31.11 26.27
CA PRO A 26 -26.01 -30.87 26.71
C PRO A 26 -25.88 -30.80 28.22
N ALA A 27 -24.74 -31.29 28.74
CA ALA A 27 -24.33 -30.99 30.10
C ALA A 27 -24.27 -29.45 30.30
N PRO A 28 -24.71 -28.94 31.48
CA PRO A 28 -24.63 -27.52 31.78
C PRO A 28 -23.21 -27.00 31.57
N GLY A 29 -23.05 -25.99 30.71
CA GLY A 29 -21.74 -25.38 30.41
C GLY A 29 -20.96 -25.98 29.22
N ALA A 30 -21.40 -27.10 28.63
CA ALA A 30 -20.71 -27.71 27.47
C ALA A 30 -20.53 -26.75 26.27
N LEU A 31 -21.42 -25.77 26.16
CA LEU A 31 -21.47 -24.79 25.07
C LEU A 31 -21.21 -23.36 25.55
N ALA A 32 -20.72 -23.17 26.78
CA ALA A 32 -20.40 -21.85 27.34
C ALA A 32 -19.33 -21.10 26.52
N ARG A 33 -18.48 -21.82 25.79
CA ARG A 33 -17.50 -21.25 24.84
C ARG A 33 -18.15 -20.48 23.67
N PHE A 34 -19.42 -20.76 23.38
CA PHE A 34 -20.21 -20.11 22.32
C PHE A 34 -21.14 -19.01 22.86
N ALA A 35 -20.95 -18.57 24.11
CA ALA A 35 -21.80 -17.54 24.72
C ALA A 35 -21.80 -16.19 23.98
N GLY A 36 -20.83 -15.96 23.09
CA GLY A 36 -20.76 -14.79 22.20
C GLY A 36 -21.55 -14.93 20.90
N LEU A 37 -22.31 -16.02 20.72
CA LEU A 37 -23.25 -16.21 19.61
C LEU A 37 -24.68 -15.92 20.07
N GLY A 38 -25.38 -15.07 19.34
CA GLY A 38 -26.82 -14.87 19.51
C GLY A 38 -27.64 -16.06 18.98
N VAL A 39 -28.91 -16.15 19.39
CA VAL A 39 -29.83 -17.19 18.92
C VAL A 39 -29.97 -17.21 17.39
N GLY A 40 -30.00 -16.03 16.75
CA GLY A 40 -30.03 -15.93 15.28
C GLY A 40 -28.77 -16.47 14.61
N GLU A 41 -27.60 -16.26 15.22
CA GLU A 41 -26.32 -16.78 14.72
C GLU A 41 -26.24 -18.31 14.86
N ILE A 42 -26.78 -18.86 15.95
CA ILE A 42 -26.87 -20.31 16.16
C ILE A 42 -27.75 -20.97 15.08
N ILE A 43 -28.89 -20.36 14.76
CA ILE A 43 -29.78 -20.85 13.70
C ILE A 43 -29.10 -20.74 12.33
N THR A 44 -28.43 -19.62 12.07
CA THR A 44 -27.70 -19.39 10.80
C THR A 44 -26.58 -20.40 10.63
N ALA A 45 -25.79 -20.67 11.68
CA ALA A 45 -24.74 -21.68 11.67
C ALA A 45 -25.29 -23.07 11.32
N ALA A 46 -26.44 -23.44 11.91
CA ALA A 46 -27.11 -24.70 11.59
C ALA A 46 -27.63 -24.74 10.14
N GLN A 47 -28.16 -23.62 9.63
CA GLN A 47 -28.62 -23.51 8.24
C GLN A 47 -27.47 -23.64 7.23
N LEU A 48 -26.36 -22.93 7.46
CA LEU A 48 -25.17 -22.99 6.60
C LEU A 48 -24.52 -24.37 6.62
N ALA A 49 -24.48 -25.04 7.78
CA ALA A 49 -24.02 -26.41 7.86
C ALA A 49 -24.96 -27.39 7.12
N ALA A 50 -26.27 -27.16 7.19
CA ALA A 50 -27.26 -27.99 6.49
C ALA A 50 -27.25 -27.78 4.97
N SER A 51 -26.95 -26.56 4.49
CA SER A 51 -26.79 -26.27 3.06
C SER A 51 -25.42 -26.69 2.50
N GLY A 52 -24.47 -27.04 3.36
CA GLY A 52 -23.11 -27.41 2.98
C GLY A 52 -22.21 -26.21 2.67
N GLU A 53 -22.65 -24.99 2.95
CA GLU A 53 -21.89 -23.75 2.79
C GLU A 53 -20.89 -23.51 3.92
N LEU A 54 -21.12 -24.13 5.09
CA LEU A 54 -20.18 -24.12 6.20
C LEU A 54 -19.37 -25.43 6.22
N GLU A 55 -18.05 -25.32 6.09
CA GLU A 55 -17.18 -26.48 6.26
C GLU A 55 -17.10 -26.86 7.74
N THR A 56 -17.68 -28.00 8.09
CA THR A 56 -17.69 -28.49 9.47
C THR A 56 -17.12 -29.90 9.55
N GLY A 57 -16.50 -30.22 10.69
CA GLY A 57 -16.08 -31.59 11.01
C GLY A 57 -17.23 -32.51 11.43
N ALA A 58 -18.46 -31.99 11.48
CA ALA A 58 -19.62 -32.70 12.01
C ALA A 58 -20.02 -33.86 11.08
N LYS A 59 -20.02 -35.08 11.60
CA LYS A 59 -20.45 -36.28 10.88
C LYS A 59 -21.82 -36.73 11.35
N PHE A 60 -22.77 -36.82 10.42
CA PHE A 60 -24.13 -37.30 10.70
C PHE A 60 -24.28 -38.79 10.39
N TYR A 61 -24.46 -39.59 11.44
CA TYR A 61 -24.70 -41.04 11.35
C TYR A 61 -26.12 -41.39 11.83
N GLY A 62 -27.14 -40.70 11.32
CA GLY A 62 -28.56 -40.96 11.63
C GLY A 62 -29.05 -40.49 13.00
N LYS A 63 -28.16 -40.11 13.92
CA LYS A 63 -28.48 -39.39 15.16
C LYS A 63 -27.64 -38.12 15.24
N PHE A 64 -28.28 -36.99 15.56
CA PHE A 64 -27.60 -35.72 15.70
C PHE A 64 -26.95 -35.65 17.08
N ALA A 65 -25.61 -35.66 17.09
CA ALA A 65 -24.83 -35.64 18.31
C ALA A 65 -24.49 -34.21 18.72
N LEU A 66 -24.51 -33.94 20.02
CA LEU A 66 -24.13 -32.65 20.59
C LEU A 66 -22.73 -32.20 20.17
N GLN A 67 -21.81 -33.14 20.01
CA GLN A 67 -20.45 -32.86 19.53
C GLN A 67 -20.46 -32.27 18.12
N GLY A 68 -21.26 -32.84 17.20
CA GLY A 68 -21.41 -32.30 15.84
C GLY A 68 -22.02 -30.89 15.84
N PHE A 69 -22.92 -30.58 16.77
CA PHE A 69 -23.42 -29.21 16.93
C PHE A 69 -22.34 -28.25 17.44
N GLY A 70 -21.50 -28.69 18.38
CA GLY A 70 -20.33 -27.93 18.82
C GLY A 70 -19.36 -27.65 17.66
N ASP A 71 -19.14 -28.62 16.78
CA ASP A 71 -18.28 -28.47 15.60
C ASP A 71 -18.86 -27.46 14.59
N ILE A 72 -20.19 -27.47 14.39
CA ILE A 72 -20.89 -26.47 13.57
C ILE A 72 -20.71 -25.05 14.14
N LEU A 73 -20.94 -24.87 15.44
CA LEU A 73 -20.81 -23.56 16.08
C LEU A 73 -19.35 -23.06 16.08
N ALA A 74 -18.38 -23.97 16.23
CA ALA A 74 -16.96 -23.65 16.18
C ALA A 74 -16.53 -23.19 14.78
N ALA A 75 -16.96 -23.90 13.73
CA ALA A 75 -16.69 -23.53 12.35
C ALA A 75 -17.27 -22.14 12.03
N TYR A 76 -18.53 -21.88 12.38
CA TYR A 76 -19.16 -20.57 12.18
C TYR A 76 -18.42 -19.45 12.92
N GLN A 77 -18.01 -19.70 14.17
CA GLN A 77 -17.27 -18.71 14.95
C GLN A 77 -15.90 -18.41 14.32
N GLN A 78 -15.23 -19.41 13.74
CA GLN A 78 -13.96 -19.25 13.02
C GLN A 78 -14.13 -18.39 11.77
N GLU A 79 -15.12 -18.70 10.92
CA GLU A 79 -15.41 -17.90 9.72
C GLU A 79 -15.80 -16.45 10.06
N ARG A 80 -16.65 -16.27 11.07
CA ARG A 80 -17.03 -14.94 11.58
C ARG A 80 -15.82 -14.13 12.03
N ASN A 81 -14.90 -14.74 12.77
CA ASN A 81 -13.70 -14.08 13.25
C ASN A 81 -12.73 -13.78 12.08
N ALA A 82 -12.63 -14.68 11.10
CA ALA A 82 -11.85 -14.45 9.90
C ALA A 82 -12.39 -13.27 9.08
N ALA A 83 -13.70 -13.20 8.87
CA ALA A 83 -14.36 -12.09 8.19
C ALA A 83 -14.17 -10.75 8.92
N ARG A 84 -14.31 -10.73 10.25
CA ARG A 84 -14.01 -9.55 11.07
C ARG A 84 -12.57 -9.10 10.94
N SER A 85 -11.63 -10.02 11.06
CA SER A 85 -10.20 -9.71 10.92
C SER A 85 -9.87 -9.19 9.52
N ALA A 86 -10.53 -9.69 8.48
CA ALA A 86 -10.37 -9.17 7.12
C ALA A 86 -10.86 -7.72 7.01
N ILE A 87 -12.04 -7.41 7.54
CA ILE A 87 -12.60 -6.05 7.57
C ILE A 87 -11.69 -5.10 8.36
N GLU A 88 -11.23 -5.52 9.54
CA GLU A 88 -10.31 -4.73 10.37
C GLU A 88 -9.00 -4.43 9.63
N LYS A 89 -8.42 -5.44 8.95
CA LYS A 89 -7.19 -5.25 8.15
C LYS A 89 -7.39 -4.28 6.99
N GLU A 90 -8.53 -4.34 6.31
CA GLU A 90 -8.85 -3.40 5.22
C GLU A 90 -9.00 -1.97 5.75
N LEU A 91 -9.68 -1.79 6.88
CA LEU A 91 -9.82 -0.49 7.52
C LEU A 91 -8.45 0.07 7.97
N GLU A 92 -7.63 -0.74 8.66
CA GLU A 92 -6.28 -0.34 9.07
C GLU A 92 -5.36 -0.05 7.88
N ALA A 93 -5.51 -0.75 6.76
CA ALA A 93 -4.77 -0.46 5.54
C ALA A 93 -5.19 0.88 4.92
N ALA A 94 -6.49 1.15 4.89
CA ALA A 94 -7.03 2.42 4.40
C ALA A 94 -6.61 3.60 5.29
N GLU A 95 -6.64 3.43 6.60
CA GLU A 95 -6.18 4.45 7.56
C GLU A 95 -4.68 4.74 7.41
N ARG A 96 -3.85 3.70 7.26
CA ARG A 96 -2.41 3.86 7.03
C ARG A 96 -2.11 4.59 5.72
N GLU A 97 -2.83 4.28 4.65
CA GLU A 97 -2.67 4.95 3.37
C GLU A 97 -3.11 6.41 3.45
N ALA A 98 -4.23 6.70 4.11
CA ALA A 98 -4.69 8.07 4.35
C ALA A 98 -3.70 8.87 5.21
N GLU A 99 -3.13 8.27 6.26
CA GLU A 99 -2.12 8.90 7.10
C GLU A 99 -0.83 9.17 6.31
N LYS A 100 -0.38 8.21 5.51
CA LYS A 100 0.78 8.38 4.63
C LYS A 100 0.57 9.54 3.65
N GLN A 101 -0.58 9.61 3.00
CA GLN A 101 -0.93 10.71 2.10
C GLN A 101 -0.93 12.06 2.82
N ARG A 102 -1.49 12.13 4.03
CA ARG A 102 -1.46 13.36 4.84
C ARG A 102 -0.04 13.79 5.18
N ARG A 103 0.80 12.86 5.64
CA ARG A 103 2.22 13.12 5.95
C ARG A 103 3.03 13.53 4.71
N ASP A 104 2.75 12.93 3.57
CA ASP A 104 3.41 13.28 2.32
C ASP A 104 3.00 14.68 1.83
N VAL A 105 1.72 15.05 1.96
CA VAL A 105 1.24 16.41 1.70
C VAL A 105 1.86 17.43 2.65
N GLU A 106 1.91 17.13 3.95
CA GLU A 106 2.54 18.01 4.96
C GLU A 106 4.03 18.20 4.68
N ARG A 107 4.75 17.12 4.38
CA ARG A 107 6.17 17.17 4.00
C ARG A 107 6.36 18.00 2.74
N GLN A 108 5.48 17.85 1.76
CA GLN A 108 5.53 18.59 0.50
C GLN A 108 5.28 20.09 0.71
N MET A 109 4.30 20.43 1.56
CA MET A 109 4.02 21.82 1.93
C MET A 109 5.20 22.45 2.68
N GLN A 110 5.77 21.74 3.65
CA GLN A 110 6.95 22.22 4.38
C GLN A 110 8.14 22.43 3.44
N TYR A 111 8.40 21.46 2.56
CA TYR A 111 9.44 21.58 1.55
C TYR A 111 9.23 22.81 0.66
N GLU A 112 8.01 23.05 0.18
CA GLU A 112 7.69 24.22 -0.65
C GLU A 112 7.83 25.55 0.10
N GLN A 113 7.52 25.58 1.38
CA GLN A 113 7.72 26.76 2.23
C GLN A 113 9.22 27.07 2.44
N ASP A 114 10.04 26.04 2.63
CA ASP A 114 11.47 26.18 2.87
C ASP A 114 12.27 26.37 1.57
N PHE A 115 11.70 25.96 0.43
CA PHE A 115 12.36 25.94 -0.87
C PHE A 115 12.96 27.30 -1.31
N PRO A 116 12.29 28.46 -1.16
CA PRO A 116 12.88 29.75 -1.52
C PRO A 116 14.19 30.03 -0.77
N ALA A 117 14.24 29.72 0.52
CA ALA A 117 15.44 29.91 1.34
C ALA A 117 16.54 28.92 0.96
N MET A 118 16.18 27.66 0.65
CA MET A 118 17.12 26.66 0.14
C MET A 118 17.73 27.08 -1.19
N LEU A 119 16.92 27.60 -2.11
CA LEU A 119 17.36 28.05 -3.43
C LEU A 119 18.28 29.28 -3.32
N ALA A 120 17.90 30.29 -2.52
CA ALA A 120 18.72 31.49 -2.30
C ALA A 120 20.05 31.17 -1.57
N GLY A 121 20.06 30.14 -0.73
CA GLY A 121 21.25 29.69 0.00
C GLY A 121 22.16 28.75 -0.79
N TYR A 122 21.79 28.36 -2.01
CA TYR A 122 22.54 27.38 -2.79
C TYR A 122 23.88 27.96 -3.30
N LYS A 123 24.99 27.28 -2.96
CA LYS A 123 26.37 27.68 -3.36
C LYS A 123 27.09 26.62 -4.20
N GLY A 124 26.37 25.59 -4.63
CA GLY A 124 26.94 24.47 -5.38
C GLY A 124 27.21 24.79 -6.86
N SER A 125 27.75 23.80 -7.56
CA SER A 125 27.97 23.88 -9.00
C SER A 125 26.71 23.49 -9.79
N MET A 126 26.54 24.01 -11.01
CA MET A 126 25.37 23.70 -11.85
C MET A 126 25.05 22.19 -11.96
N PRO A 127 26.04 21.28 -12.14
CA PRO A 127 25.76 19.85 -12.22
C PRO A 127 25.17 19.23 -10.94
N GLU A 128 25.44 19.81 -9.77
CA GLU A 128 24.98 19.33 -8.46
C GLU A 128 23.51 19.69 -8.16
N ILE A 129 22.91 20.60 -8.95
CA ILE A 129 21.54 21.02 -8.75
C ILE A 129 20.60 19.83 -9.00
N PRO A 130 19.72 19.48 -8.05
CA PRO A 130 18.73 18.45 -8.28
C PRO A 130 17.72 18.86 -9.37
N VAL A 131 17.45 17.97 -10.32
CA VAL A 131 16.56 18.28 -11.46
C VAL A 131 15.15 18.68 -11.03
N HIS A 132 14.62 18.07 -9.96
CA HIS A 132 13.30 18.35 -9.42
C HIS A 132 13.16 19.77 -8.84
N TRP A 133 14.27 20.46 -8.55
CA TRP A 133 14.23 21.85 -8.10
C TRP A 133 13.73 22.77 -9.20
N PHE A 134 14.02 22.48 -10.47
CA PHE A 134 13.51 23.28 -11.58
C PHE A 134 11.98 23.25 -11.59
N ASP A 135 11.38 22.06 -11.54
CA ASP A 135 9.92 21.91 -11.57
C ASP A 135 9.27 22.57 -10.33
N THR A 136 9.95 22.52 -9.18
CA THR A 136 9.51 23.20 -7.96
C THR A 136 9.60 24.72 -8.10
N ALA A 137 10.70 25.25 -8.61
CA ALA A 137 10.91 26.69 -8.80
C ALA A 137 9.91 27.30 -9.79
N VAL A 138 9.65 26.62 -10.91
CA VAL A 138 8.63 27.05 -11.88
C VAL A 138 7.24 27.02 -11.25
N ARG A 139 6.88 25.94 -10.56
CA ARG A 139 5.56 25.79 -9.93
C ARG A 139 5.30 26.83 -8.83
N LEU A 140 6.32 27.20 -8.08
CA LEU A 140 6.24 28.25 -7.05
C LEU A 140 6.37 29.68 -7.62
N GLY A 141 6.54 29.84 -8.94
CA GLY A 141 6.71 31.14 -9.58
C GLY A 141 8.02 31.84 -9.23
N LEU A 142 9.04 31.09 -8.79
CA LEU A 142 10.37 31.61 -8.45
C LEU A 142 11.31 31.67 -9.66
N LEU A 143 10.96 30.96 -10.74
CA LEU A 143 11.73 30.89 -11.97
C LEU A 143 10.84 31.28 -13.15
N GLU A 144 11.15 32.41 -13.76
CA GLU A 144 10.66 32.81 -15.06
C GLU A 144 11.82 32.73 -16.07
N TYR A 145 11.53 32.26 -17.28
CA TYR A 145 12.53 32.17 -18.34
C TYR A 145 11.87 32.50 -19.69
N THR A 146 12.66 33.08 -20.57
CA THR A 146 12.28 33.43 -21.94
C THR A 146 12.54 32.29 -22.91
N ASP A 147 11.92 32.36 -24.09
CA ASP A 147 12.15 31.39 -25.16
C ASP A 147 13.61 31.40 -25.67
N ASP A 148 14.31 32.53 -25.54
CA ASP A 148 15.71 32.67 -25.92
C ASP A 148 16.62 31.97 -24.90
N GLU A 149 16.41 32.18 -23.61
CA GLU A 149 17.15 31.47 -22.54
C GLU A 149 16.91 29.96 -22.60
N LYS A 150 15.69 29.53 -22.93
CA LYS A 150 15.38 28.12 -23.16
C LYS A 150 16.18 27.53 -24.32
N ARG A 151 16.30 28.26 -25.44
CA ARG A 151 17.09 27.82 -26.60
C ARG A 151 18.58 27.76 -26.27
N GLU A 152 19.10 28.76 -25.58
CA GLU A 152 20.50 28.79 -25.16
C GLU A 152 20.83 27.66 -24.17
N ALA A 153 19.96 27.44 -23.17
CA ALA A 153 20.10 26.35 -22.22
C ALA A 153 20.05 24.98 -22.91
N TRP A 154 19.20 24.83 -23.93
CA TRP A 154 19.13 23.60 -24.73
C TRP A 154 20.42 23.31 -25.50
N GLN A 155 20.97 24.31 -26.18
CA GLN A 155 22.22 24.16 -26.93
C GLN A 155 23.39 23.80 -26.00
N ARG A 156 23.49 24.48 -24.85
CA ARG A 156 24.51 24.17 -23.83
C ARG A 156 24.31 22.78 -23.22
N ALA A 157 23.07 22.39 -22.96
CA ALA A 157 22.73 21.09 -22.41
C ALA A 157 23.08 19.94 -23.35
N ASP A 158 22.92 20.14 -24.66
CA ASP A 158 23.27 19.16 -25.68
C ASP A 158 24.77 18.83 -25.63
N THR A 159 25.62 19.86 -25.62
CA THR A 159 27.08 19.70 -25.51
C THR A 159 27.49 19.02 -24.21
N LEU A 160 26.86 19.38 -23.08
CA LEU A 160 27.20 18.80 -21.77
C LEU A 160 26.73 17.34 -21.64
N ALA A 161 25.54 17.02 -22.15
CA ALA A 161 25.00 15.66 -22.15
C ALA A 161 25.88 14.73 -23.00
N GLN A 162 26.30 15.20 -24.19
CA GLN A 162 27.21 14.45 -25.04
C GLN A 162 28.56 14.22 -24.34
N ALA A 163 29.16 15.26 -23.77
CA ALA A 163 30.45 15.15 -23.07
C ALA A 163 30.38 14.18 -21.87
N GLU A 164 29.27 14.17 -21.12
CA GLU A 164 29.09 13.21 -20.01
C GLU A 164 29.01 11.77 -20.53
N LEU A 165 28.26 11.52 -21.61
CA LEU A 165 28.14 10.19 -22.20
C LEU A 165 29.46 9.70 -22.79
N GLU A 166 30.24 10.58 -23.43
CA GLU A 166 31.58 10.28 -23.91
C GLU A 166 32.51 9.92 -22.73
N SER A 167 32.49 10.70 -21.65
CA SER A 167 33.27 10.39 -20.44
C SER A 167 32.84 9.06 -19.81
N ARG A 168 31.53 8.76 -19.80
CA ARG A 168 31.00 7.50 -19.27
C ARG A 168 31.41 6.32 -20.16
N LEU A 169 31.36 6.48 -21.48
CA LEU A 169 31.82 5.49 -22.43
C LEU A 169 33.30 5.14 -22.22
N GLU A 170 34.16 6.14 -22.03
CA GLU A 170 35.57 5.92 -21.74
C GLU A 170 35.79 5.16 -20.43
N LEU A 171 35.01 5.50 -19.39
CA LEU A 171 35.09 4.83 -18.10
C LEU A 171 34.69 3.35 -18.22
N GLU A 172 33.56 3.05 -18.87
CA GLU A 172 33.09 1.68 -19.08
C GLU A 172 34.07 0.85 -19.93
N ARG A 173 34.71 1.48 -20.94
CA ARG A 173 35.78 0.85 -21.72
C ARG A 173 37.00 0.51 -20.85
N LYS A 174 37.43 1.42 -19.97
CA LYS A 174 38.52 1.17 -19.01
C LYS A 174 38.17 0.06 -18.02
N GLN A 175 36.91 0.00 -17.59
CA GLN A 175 36.40 -1.04 -16.69
C GLN A 175 36.10 -2.38 -17.40
N LYS A 176 36.29 -2.46 -18.73
CA LYS A 176 36.03 -3.65 -19.55
C LYS A 176 34.57 -4.12 -19.55
N ASN A 177 33.63 -3.21 -19.27
CA ASN A 177 32.20 -3.49 -19.42
C ASN A 177 31.76 -3.22 -20.86
N PHE A 178 31.99 -4.20 -21.73
CA PHE A 178 31.77 -4.03 -23.17
C PHE A 178 30.31 -3.84 -23.57
N PHE A 179 29.37 -4.42 -22.82
CA PHE A 179 27.93 -4.32 -23.12
C PHE A 179 27.42 -2.89 -22.89
N THR A 180 27.65 -2.32 -21.71
CA THR A 180 27.27 -0.94 -21.37
C THR A 180 27.99 0.07 -22.27
N ALA A 181 29.29 -0.12 -22.53
CA ALA A 181 30.03 0.73 -23.46
C ALA A 181 29.44 0.69 -24.88
N ARG A 182 29.00 -0.47 -25.36
CA ARG A 182 28.35 -0.58 -26.67
C ARG A 182 27.01 0.15 -26.70
N ASP A 183 26.21 0.01 -25.66
CA ASP A 183 24.90 0.65 -25.60
C ASP A 183 25.02 2.18 -25.52
N ILE A 184 25.97 2.70 -24.74
CA ILE A 184 26.28 4.14 -24.69
C ILE A 184 26.79 4.65 -26.06
N ALA A 185 27.67 3.88 -26.73
CA ALA A 185 28.15 4.26 -28.06
C ALA A 185 27.01 4.34 -29.08
N LYS A 186 26.06 3.40 -29.05
CA LYS A 186 24.85 3.45 -29.89
C LYS A 186 23.98 4.66 -29.56
N GLN A 187 23.80 4.99 -28.28
CA GLN A 187 23.05 6.18 -27.86
C GLN A 187 23.68 7.46 -28.41
N LEU A 188 25.00 7.57 -28.38
CA LEU A 188 25.74 8.69 -28.97
C LEU A 188 25.57 8.74 -30.49
N GLU A 189 25.74 7.61 -31.19
CA GLU A 189 25.57 7.54 -32.66
C GLU A 189 24.14 7.90 -33.11
N ALA A 190 23.14 7.47 -32.34
CA ALA A 190 21.72 7.73 -32.62
C ALA A 190 21.22 9.10 -32.13
N ASN A 191 22.05 9.88 -31.42
CA ASN A 191 21.63 11.06 -30.68
C ASN A 191 20.45 10.82 -29.71
N ASP A 192 20.41 9.62 -29.13
CA ASP A 192 19.35 9.16 -28.23
C ASP A 192 19.72 9.40 -26.76
N TYR A 193 19.77 10.66 -26.37
CA TYR A 193 20.10 11.10 -25.00
C TYR A 193 19.26 12.29 -24.52
N GLU A 194 18.05 12.41 -25.05
CA GLU A 194 17.14 13.52 -24.77
C GLU A 194 16.83 13.68 -23.27
N GLY A 195 16.68 12.58 -22.53
CA GLY A 195 16.42 12.65 -21.08
C GLY A 195 17.56 13.33 -20.31
N LEU A 196 18.82 13.05 -20.66
CA LEU A 196 19.98 13.68 -20.04
C LEU A 196 20.09 15.15 -20.44
N ARG A 197 19.82 15.46 -21.72
CA ARG A 197 19.78 16.83 -22.21
C ARG A 197 18.71 17.67 -21.50
N ILE A 198 17.50 17.14 -21.33
CA ILE A 198 16.42 17.82 -20.58
C ILE A 198 16.87 18.08 -19.14
N ALA A 199 17.50 17.11 -18.49
CA ALA A 199 18.01 17.28 -17.13
C ALA A 199 19.04 18.42 -17.05
N TYR A 200 19.99 18.49 -17.97
CA TYR A 200 20.96 19.59 -18.02
C TYR A 200 20.33 20.94 -18.34
N ALA A 201 19.38 20.99 -19.30
CA ALA A 201 18.70 22.23 -19.64
C ALA A 201 17.96 22.82 -18.43
N LYS A 202 17.26 21.97 -17.67
CA LYS A 202 16.60 22.36 -16.40
C LYS A 202 17.59 22.91 -15.38
N LYS A 203 18.74 22.24 -15.19
CA LYS A 203 19.79 22.68 -14.26
C LYS A 203 20.40 24.02 -14.68
N ILE A 204 20.67 24.22 -15.98
CA ILE A 204 21.22 25.47 -16.51
C ILE A 204 20.26 26.63 -16.27
N LEU A 205 18.99 26.47 -16.61
CA LEU A 205 17.97 27.51 -16.41
C LEU A 205 17.86 27.90 -14.94
N LEU A 206 17.79 26.92 -14.05
CA LEU A 206 17.72 27.18 -12.62
C LEU A 206 19.00 27.85 -12.11
N TYR A 207 20.18 27.38 -12.54
CA TYR A 207 21.46 27.96 -12.12
C TYR A 207 21.62 29.42 -12.54
N ASN A 208 21.22 29.75 -13.77
CA ASN A 208 21.28 31.11 -14.30
C ASN A 208 20.39 32.07 -13.51
N ALA A 209 19.23 31.62 -13.04
CA ALA A 209 18.31 32.44 -12.26
C ALA A 209 18.73 32.64 -10.79
N THR A 210 19.62 31.78 -10.28
CA THR A 210 20.15 31.90 -8.91
C THR A 210 21.38 32.81 -8.76
N ARG A 211 21.86 33.40 -9.86
CA ARG A 211 23.01 34.32 -9.89
C ARG A 211 22.59 35.76 -10.03
#